data_AF-I0H2M9-F1
#
_entry.id   AF-I0H2M9-F1
#
_cell.length_a   1.000
_cell.length_b   1.000
_cell.length_c   1.000
_cell.angle_alpha   90.00
_cell.angle_beta   90.00
_cell.angle_gamma   90.00
#
_symmetry.space_group_name_H-M   'P 1'
#
loop_
_entity.id
_entity.type
_entity.pdbx_description
1 polymer ?
#
loop_
_entity_poly.entity_id
_entity_poly.type
_entity_poly.pdbx_seq_one_letter_code
_entity_poly.pdbx_strand_id
1 'polypeptide(L)'
;MDGARPAGGCRAGGDGMNSRQHLAEDLERLKKRTQQVGWVAWFVAIFVMIYGTPIVYGLATAHGIPAGVAWMLSLAADGALVVGLIATPVLAQLGVKAGWVGTLRWVSGGITWALQTASSWIAVNGPDWVGVGVHTAGPALLFFVVEAASYFQRKVSTAIETKARALAAAEQSDADRRTHLAETEGALRARTAELTAARAEIESLAERLTAIGQHADSTKTELALTGQRYENEIASLRQALTDQRNTLTAEHDETVRRLREKHREALTAARAETKTVSLTAYRNRAAGGTRSAATGKAELSDEDAVQMMLTAHADPNHEWSKNAVRTLTGVGLNRAPKLIGLWLTAATEKATGSKAVGE
;
A
#
# COMPACT_ATOMS: atom_id res chain seq x y z
N MET A 1 15.84 13.46 -35.33
CA MET A 1 15.74 14.76 -34.64
C MET A 1 14.30 14.88 -34.15
N ASP A 2 14.00 14.22 -33.03
CA ASP A 2 12.67 14.24 -32.42
C ASP A 2 12.67 15.29 -31.32
N GLY A 3 11.98 16.39 -31.59
CA GLY A 3 11.81 17.50 -30.66
C GLY A 3 10.86 17.13 -29.53
N ALA A 4 11.42 16.82 -28.37
CA ALA A 4 10.68 16.65 -27.13
C ALA A 4 9.95 17.96 -26.79
N ARG A 5 8.60 17.94 -26.82
CA ARG A 5 7.78 19.02 -26.29
C ARG A 5 7.92 19.06 -24.76
N PRO A 6 8.24 20.22 -24.16
CA PRO A 6 8.31 20.33 -22.71
C PRO A 6 6.92 20.09 -22.11
N ALA A 7 6.87 19.21 -21.11
CA ALA A 7 5.68 18.93 -20.32
C ALA A 7 5.13 20.25 -19.75
N GLY A 8 3.90 20.58 -20.13
CA GLY A 8 3.18 21.76 -19.66
C GLY A 8 3.07 21.73 -18.14
N GLY A 9 3.83 22.62 -17.48
CA GLY A 9 3.74 22.83 -16.04
C GLY A 9 2.30 23.21 -15.68
N CYS A 10 1.72 22.42 -14.78
CA CYS A 10 0.38 22.64 -14.23
C CYS A 10 0.31 24.02 -13.56
N ARG A 11 -0.18 25.01 -14.30
CA ARG A 11 -0.45 26.38 -13.82
C ARG A 11 -1.78 26.43 -13.07
N ALA A 12 -2.02 25.48 -12.15
CA ALA A 12 -3.31 25.34 -11.47
C ALA A 12 -3.46 26.23 -10.22
N GLY A 13 -2.39 26.89 -9.76
CA GLY A 13 -2.41 27.69 -8.53
C GLY A 13 -2.92 29.13 -8.68
N GLY A 14 -2.80 29.74 -9.87
CA GLY A 14 -3.10 31.17 -10.06
C GLY A 14 -4.58 31.50 -10.17
N ASP A 15 -5.38 30.61 -10.77
CA ASP A 15 -6.77 30.91 -11.13
C ASP A 15 -7.72 30.94 -9.93
N GLY A 16 -7.44 30.12 -8.90
CA GLY A 16 -8.27 30.04 -7.70
C GLY A 16 -8.18 31.27 -6.79
N MET A 17 -7.05 32.00 -6.84
CA MET A 17 -6.87 33.21 -6.03
C MET A 17 -7.58 34.41 -6.67
N ASN A 18 -7.47 34.56 -7.99
CA ASN A 18 -8.18 35.59 -8.75
C ASN A 18 -9.70 35.42 -8.63
N SER A 19 -10.20 34.19 -8.68
CA SER A 19 -11.64 33.88 -8.54
C SER A 19 -12.21 34.31 -7.18
N ARG A 20 -11.44 34.13 -6.10
CA ARG A 20 -11.85 34.56 -4.74
C ARG A 20 -11.85 36.09 -4.59
N GLN A 21 -10.85 36.76 -5.15
CA GLN A 21 -10.79 38.22 -5.14
C GLN A 21 -11.97 38.84 -5.90
N HIS A 22 -12.26 38.36 -7.12
CA HIS A 22 -13.41 38.82 -7.89
C HIS A 22 -14.73 38.59 -7.17
N LEU A 23 -14.87 37.45 -6.48
CA LEU A 23 -16.08 37.17 -5.72
C LEU A 23 -16.25 38.09 -4.51
N ALA A 24 -15.17 38.38 -3.78
CA ALA A 24 -15.20 39.32 -2.67
C ALA A 24 -15.58 40.73 -3.13
N GLU A 25 -15.02 41.19 -4.25
CA GLU A 25 -15.39 42.46 -4.87
C GLU A 25 -16.86 42.50 -5.30
N ASP A 26 -17.36 41.43 -5.91
CA ASP A 26 -18.77 41.31 -6.30
C ASP A 26 -19.71 41.40 -5.09
N LEU A 27 -19.35 40.72 -3.99
CA LEU A 27 -20.12 40.77 -2.74
C LEU A 27 -20.13 42.18 -2.14
N GLU A 28 -18.99 42.87 -2.15
CA GLU A 28 -18.91 44.25 -1.67
C GLU A 28 -19.76 45.20 -2.54
N ARG A 29 -19.69 45.05 -3.88
CA ARG A 29 -20.52 45.82 -4.82
C ARG A 29 -22.01 45.56 -4.59
N LEU A 30 -22.41 44.30 -4.38
CA LEU A 30 -23.78 43.92 -4.06
C LEU A 30 -24.25 44.51 -2.73
N LYS A 31 -23.40 44.50 -1.70
CA LYS A 31 -23.69 45.10 -0.40
C LYS A 31 -23.91 46.62 -0.52
N LYS A 32 -23.02 47.32 -1.23
CA LYS A 32 -23.14 48.77 -1.49
C LYS A 32 -24.44 49.10 -2.25
N ARG A 33 -24.78 48.34 -3.29
CA ARG A 33 -26.04 48.53 -4.05
C ARG A 33 -27.27 48.29 -3.17
N THR A 34 -27.23 47.28 -2.32
CA THR A 34 -28.35 46.99 -1.40
C THR A 34 -28.54 48.10 -0.37
N GLN A 35 -27.43 48.68 0.13
CA GLN A 35 -27.47 49.83 1.02
C GLN A 35 -28.04 51.08 0.33
N GLN A 36 -27.70 51.32 -0.94
CA GLN A 36 -28.27 52.42 -1.73
C GLN A 36 -29.79 52.27 -1.90
N VAL A 37 -30.28 51.07 -2.21
CA VAL A 37 -31.72 50.79 -2.30
C VAL A 37 -32.41 51.04 -0.96
N GLY A 38 -31.79 50.62 0.15
CA GLY A 38 -32.28 50.91 1.49
C GLY A 38 -32.39 52.41 1.77
N TRP A 39 -31.38 53.20 1.39
CA TRP A 39 -31.38 54.65 1.53
C TRP A 39 -32.51 55.31 0.74
N VAL A 40 -32.77 54.88 -0.49
CA VAL A 40 -33.88 55.41 -1.29
C VAL A 40 -35.23 55.13 -0.62
N ALA A 41 -35.45 53.91 -0.12
CA ALA A 41 -36.68 53.57 0.60
C ALA A 41 -36.87 54.42 1.86
N TRP A 42 -35.80 54.65 2.63
CA TRP A 42 -35.82 55.52 3.81
C TRP A 42 -36.12 56.97 3.44
N PHE A 43 -35.52 57.49 2.37
CA PHE A 43 -35.77 58.85 1.92
C PHE A 43 -37.24 59.06 1.53
N VAL A 44 -37.82 58.13 0.77
CA VAL A 44 -39.25 58.17 0.41
C VAL A 44 -40.13 58.07 1.65
N ALA A 45 -39.80 57.18 2.61
CA ALA A 45 -40.56 57.04 3.85
C ALA A 45 -40.56 58.35 4.65
N ILE A 46 -39.39 58.97 4.87
CA ILE A 46 -39.27 60.25 5.57
C ILE A 46 -40.08 61.33 4.87
N PHE A 47 -40.01 61.41 3.54
CA PHE A 47 -40.77 62.38 2.76
C PHE A 47 -42.29 62.20 2.95
N VAL A 48 -42.78 60.97 2.83
CA VAL A 48 -44.22 60.67 3.04
C VAL A 48 -44.67 61.00 4.47
N MET A 49 -43.84 60.74 5.48
CA MET A 49 -44.15 61.07 6.89
C MET A 49 -44.26 62.59 7.11
N ILE A 50 -43.29 63.35 6.59
CA ILE A 50 -43.26 64.81 6.72
C ILE A 50 -44.48 65.44 6.04
N TYR A 51 -44.82 64.99 4.82
CA TYR A 51 -45.97 65.53 4.08
C TYR A 51 -47.32 65.00 4.55
N GLY A 52 -47.39 63.79 5.09
CA GLY A 52 -48.62 63.18 5.60
C GLY A 52 -49.08 63.77 6.93
N THR A 53 -48.15 64.17 7.80
CA THR A 53 -48.45 64.64 9.15
C THR A 53 -49.42 65.84 9.18
N PRO A 54 -49.24 66.92 8.38
CA PRO A 54 -50.18 68.04 8.36
C PRO A 54 -51.58 67.65 7.89
N ILE A 55 -51.69 66.70 6.95
CA ILE A 55 -52.98 66.24 6.38
C ILE A 55 -53.77 65.50 7.45
N VAL A 56 -53.15 64.53 8.11
CA VAL A 56 -53.79 63.73 9.17
C VAL A 56 -54.13 64.61 10.38
N TYR A 57 -53.25 65.54 10.74
CA TYR A 57 -53.50 66.52 11.80
C TYR A 57 -54.73 67.39 11.49
N GLY A 58 -54.82 67.93 10.27
CA GLY A 58 -55.98 68.73 9.84
C GLY A 58 -57.28 67.95 9.89
N LEU A 59 -57.27 66.70 9.41
CA LEU A 59 -58.43 65.82 9.45
C LEU A 59 -58.87 65.49 10.89
N ALA A 60 -57.92 65.13 11.76
CA ALA A 60 -58.19 64.73 13.14
C ALA A 60 -58.76 65.89 13.97
N THR A 61 -58.16 67.08 13.85
CA THR A 61 -58.63 68.28 14.55
C THR A 61 -60.01 68.72 14.07
N ALA A 62 -60.32 68.58 12.77
CA ALA A 62 -61.66 68.83 12.22
C ALA A 62 -62.75 67.92 12.81
N HIS A 63 -62.38 66.73 13.31
CA HIS A 63 -63.29 65.78 13.97
C HIS A 63 -63.26 65.89 15.50
N GLY A 64 -62.74 66.99 16.05
CA GLY A 64 -62.75 67.25 17.50
C GLY A 64 -61.69 66.49 18.29
N ILE A 65 -60.71 65.86 17.62
CA ILE A 65 -59.57 65.26 18.32
C ILE A 65 -58.67 66.40 18.82
N PRO A 66 -58.30 66.42 20.12
CA PRO A 66 -57.40 67.44 20.65
C PRO A 66 -56.10 67.53 19.84
N ALA A 67 -55.64 68.74 19.55
CA ALA A 67 -54.44 68.98 18.74
C ALA A 67 -53.22 68.19 19.26
N GLY A 68 -53.06 68.07 20.58
CA GLY A 68 -51.99 67.30 21.22
C GLY A 68 -52.03 65.79 21.00
N VAL A 69 -53.17 65.21 20.59
CA VAL A 69 -53.32 63.79 20.24
C VAL A 69 -53.32 63.61 18.71
N ALA A 70 -53.87 64.58 17.98
CA ALA A 70 -53.99 64.54 16.51
C ALA A 70 -52.65 64.31 15.79
N TRP A 71 -51.55 64.94 16.25
CA TRP A 71 -50.23 64.74 15.64
C TRP A 71 -49.63 63.35 15.93
N MET A 72 -49.99 62.73 17.06
CA MET A 72 -49.50 61.41 17.44
C MET A 72 -50.07 60.29 16.56
N LEU A 73 -51.25 60.50 15.97
CA LEU A 73 -51.92 59.49 15.15
C LEU A 73 -51.13 59.17 13.88
N SER A 74 -50.61 60.20 13.20
CA SER A 74 -49.72 60.01 12.04
C SER A 74 -48.43 59.31 12.47
N LEU A 75 -47.82 59.77 13.57
CA LEU A 75 -46.56 59.24 14.07
C LEU A 75 -46.65 57.77 14.47
N ALA A 76 -47.79 57.32 15.01
CA ALA A 76 -48.02 55.93 15.39
C ALA A 76 -48.11 55.01 14.17
N ALA A 77 -48.87 55.41 13.15
CA ALA A 77 -48.98 54.66 11.90
C ALA A 77 -47.63 54.59 11.17
N ASP A 78 -46.93 55.73 11.11
CA ASP A 78 -45.60 55.84 10.51
C ASP A 78 -44.55 55.04 11.29
N GLY A 79 -44.62 55.05 12.63
CA GLY A 79 -43.77 54.24 13.51
C GLY A 79 -43.92 52.75 13.26
N ALA A 80 -45.15 52.26 13.06
CA ALA A 80 -45.38 50.86 12.70
C ALA A 80 -44.78 50.50 11.33
N LEU A 81 -44.84 51.43 10.36
CA LEU A 81 -44.20 51.28 9.05
C LEU A 81 -42.67 51.26 9.16
N VAL A 82 -42.08 52.14 10.00
CA VAL A 82 -40.64 52.15 10.31
C VAL A 82 -40.19 50.83 10.92
N VAL A 83 -40.93 50.31 11.91
CA VAL A 83 -40.65 49.01 12.50
C VAL A 83 -40.70 47.92 11.43
N GLY A 84 -41.69 47.95 10.54
CA GLY A 84 -41.78 47.01 9.41
C GLY A 84 -40.60 47.12 8.42
N LEU A 85 -40.04 48.30 8.23
CA LEU A 85 -38.85 48.53 7.39
C LEU A 85 -37.57 48.04 8.04
N ILE A 86 -37.41 48.21 9.36
CA ILE A 86 -36.23 47.76 10.12
C ILE A 86 -36.26 46.25 10.37
N ALA A 87 -37.42 45.72 10.75
CA ALA A 87 -37.55 44.31 11.14
C ALA A 87 -37.27 43.35 9.98
N THR A 88 -37.54 43.75 8.74
CA THR A 88 -37.32 42.90 7.56
C THR A 88 -35.85 42.53 7.33
N PRO A 89 -34.91 43.48 7.20
CA PRO A 89 -33.50 43.16 7.03
C PRO A 89 -32.92 42.46 8.27
N VAL A 90 -33.36 42.80 9.49
CA VAL A 90 -32.90 42.14 10.73
C VAL A 90 -33.33 40.67 10.77
N LEU A 91 -34.60 40.38 10.50
CA LEU A 91 -35.10 39.00 10.49
C LEU A 91 -34.52 38.18 9.33
N ALA A 92 -34.28 38.82 8.18
CA ALA A 92 -33.59 38.18 7.06
C ALA A 92 -32.15 37.79 7.41
N GLN A 93 -31.43 38.63 8.16
CA GLN A 93 -30.09 38.30 8.66
C GLN A 93 -30.10 37.14 9.66
N LEU A 94 -31.19 36.97 10.42
CA LEU A 94 -31.38 35.86 11.35
C LEU A 94 -31.95 34.59 10.69
N GLY A 95 -32.24 34.61 9.39
CA GLY A 95 -32.83 33.46 8.68
C GLY A 95 -34.28 33.17 9.07
N VAL A 96 -34.97 34.10 9.75
CA VAL A 96 -36.34 33.92 10.23
C VAL A 96 -37.34 34.34 9.15
N LYS A 97 -38.30 33.46 8.84
CA LYS A 97 -39.40 33.79 7.92
C LYS A 97 -40.31 34.87 8.53
N ALA A 98 -40.17 36.09 8.05
CA ALA A 98 -40.87 37.27 8.58
C ALA A 98 -42.27 37.49 7.96
N GLY A 99 -43.11 36.46 7.91
CA GLY A 99 -44.45 36.56 7.29
C GLY A 99 -45.31 37.67 7.90
N TRP A 100 -45.27 37.81 9.22
CA TRP A 100 -46.02 38.84 9.97
C TRP A 100 -45.54 40.27 9.69
N VAL A 101 -44.25 40.47 9.34
CA VAL A 101 -43.72 41.81 9.03
C VAL A 101 -44.30 42.33 7.72
N GLY A 102 -44.50 41.44 6.76
CA GLY A 102 -45.25 41.75 5.53
C GLY A 102 -46.67 42.20 5.86
N THR A 103 -47.39 41.43 6.68
CA THR A 103 -48.74 41.78 7.12
C THR A 103 -48.79 43.12 7.85
N LEU A 104 -47.89 43.36 8.82
CA LEU A 104 -47.81 44.61 9.56
C LEU A 104 -47.62 45.81 8.63
N ARG A 105 -46.74 45.67 7.61
CA ARG A 105 -46.52 46.71 6.62
C ARG A 105 -47.74 46.97 5.75
N TRP A 106 -48.40 45.92 5.26
CA TRP A 106 -49.63 46.06 4.47
C TRP A 106 -50.74 46.75 5.26
N VAL A 107 -50.94 46.36 6.52
CA VAL A 107 -51.93 46.97 7.41
C VAL A 107 -51.57 48.43 7.69
N SER A 108 -50.33 48.71 8.09
CA SER A 108 -49.89 50.08 8.43
C SER A 108 -49.94 50.99 7.21
N GLY A 109 -49.45 50.53 6.06
CA GLY A 109 -49.51 51.28 4.80
C GLY A 109 -50.94 51.53 4.33
N GLY A 110 -51.84 50.55 4.50
CA GLY A 110 -53.25 50.70 4.21
C GLY A 110 -53.93 51.74 5.10
N ILE A 111 -53.62 51.75 6.41
CA ILE A 111 -54.12 52.76 7.35
C ILE A 111 -53.58 54.14 6.98
N THR A 112 -52.29 54.29 6.71
CA THR A 112 -51.70 55.57 6.28
C THR A 112 -52.35 56.07 4.99
N TRP A 113 -52.56 55.20 4.00
CA TRP A 113 -53.25 55.55 2.76
C TRP A 113 -54.70 56.00 3.01
N ALA A 114 -55.44 55.26 3.83
CA ALA A 114 -56.82 55.62 4.19
C ALA A 114 -56.87 56.99 4.88
N LEU A 115 -55.97 57.25 5.83
CA LEU A 115 -55.90 58.52 6.55
C LEU A 115 -55.52 59.70 5.63
N GLN A 116 -54.60 59.49 4.68
CA GLN A 116 -54.21 60.55 3.73
C GLN A 116 -55.29 60.86 2.69
N THR A 117 -56.10 59.87 2.30
CA THR A 117 -57.18 60.08 1.32
C THR A 117 -58.51 60.44 1.95
N ALA A 118 -58.68 60.22 3.26
CA ALA A 118 -59.94 60.39 3.97
C ALA A 118 -60.55 61.78 3.78
N SER A 119 -59.76 62.86 3.85
CA SER A 119 -60.26 64.23 3.63
C SER A 119 -60.85 64.46 2.24
N SER A 120 -60.33 63.77 1.22
CA SER A 120 -60.86 63.83 -0.14
C SER A 120 -62.10 62.95 -0.32
N TRP A 121 -62.18 61.82 0.38
CA TRP A 121 -63.36 60.94 0.37
C TRP A 121 -64.59 61.59 1.02
N ILE A 122 -64.40 62.31 2.12
CA ILE A 122 -65.49 62.90 2.91
C ILE A 122 -65.70 64.40 2.64
N ALA A 123 -65.18 64.90 1.50
CA ALA A 123 -65.29 66.31 1.18
C ALA A 123 -66.76 66.78 1.14
N VAL A 124 -67.01 68.01 1.60
CA VAL A 124 -68.36 68.56 1.83
C VAL A 124 -69.23 68.56 0.56
N ASN A 125 -68.61 68.67 -0.61
CA ASN A 125 -69.28 68.68 -1.91
C ASN A 125 -69.37 67.30 -2.57
N GLY A 126 -69.17 66.22 -1.80
CA GLY A 126 -69.03 64.85 -2.28
C GLY A 126 -67.56 64.45 -2.52
N PRO A 127 -67.28 63.18 -2.83
CA PRO A 127 -65.91 62.66 -2.96
C PRO A 127 -65.10 63.38 -4.05
N ASP A 128 -63.97 63.98 -3.67
CA ASP A 128 -62.99 64.57 -4.59
C ASP A 128 -62.05 63.47 -5.11
N TRP A 129 -62.42 62.86 -6.22
CA TRP A 129 -61.63 61.81 -6.87
C TRP A 129 -60.23 62.29 -7.30
N VAL A 130 -60.07 63.57 -7.62
CA VAL A 130 -58.76 64.12 -7.98
C VAL A 130 -57.88 64.20 -6.74
N GLY A 131 -58.42 64.71 -5.63
CA GLY A 131 -57.77 64.70 -4.33
C GLY A 131 -57.39 63.30 -3.86
N VAL A 132 -58.29 62.32 -3.99
CA VAL A 132 -57.99 60.91 -3.69
C VAL A 132 -56.83 60.41 -4.55
N GLY A 133 -56.83 60.71 -5.85
CA GLY A 133 -55.75 60.32 -6.77
C GLY A 133 -54.40 60.92 -6.38
N VAL A 134 -54.34 62.23 -6.14
CA VAL A 134 -53.12 62.95 -5.76
C VAL A 134 -52.58 62.45 -4.41
N HIS A 135 -53.44 62.27 -3.41
CA HIS A 135 -53.06 61.77 -2.10
C HIS A 135 -52.78 60.26 -2.06
N THR A 136 -53.20 59.50 -3.08
CA THR A 136 -52.83 58.09 -3.24
C THR A 136 -51.43 57.93 -3.85
N ALA A 137 -51.00 58.85 -4.71
CA ALA A 137 -49.75 58.70 -5.46
C ALA A 137 -48.52 58.52 -4.55
N GLY A 138 -48.41 59.30 -3.47
CA GLY A 138 -47.31 59.21 -2.50
C GLY A 138 -47.27 57.86 -1.76
N PRO A 139 -48.33 57.48 -1.03
CA PRO A 139 -48.43 56.18 -0.36
C PRO A 139 -48.26 54.99 -1.31
N ALA A 140 -48.84 55.03 -2.51
CA ALA A 140 -48.68 53.97 -3.50
C ALA A 140 -47.22 53.83 -3.96
N LEU A 141 -46.54 54.94 -4.26
CA LEU A 141 -45.12 54.93 -4.62
C LEU A 141 -44.26 54.37 -3.48
N LEU A 142 -44.49 54.80 -2.25
CA LEU A 142 -43.81 54.24 -1.07
C LEU A 142 -44.03 52.73 -0.97
N PHE A 143 -45.27 52.29 -1.15
CA PHE A 143 -45.62 50.89 -1.10
C PHE A 143 -44.83 50.06 -2.13
N PHE A 144 -44.80 50.49 -3.39
CA PHE A 144 -44.05 49.83 -4.44
C PHE A 144 -42.54 49.87 -4.21
N VAL A 145 -41.98 51.00 -3.79
CA VAL A 145 -40.54 51.13 -3.50
C VAL A 145 -40.13 50.21 -2.37
N VAL A 146 -40.93 50.11 -1.31
CA VAL A 146 -40.64 49.24 -0.16
C VAL A 146 -40.76 47.76 -0.52
N GLU A 147 -41.77 47.37 -1.30
CA GLU A 147 -41.89 45.97 -1.73
C GLU A 147 -40.78 45.59 -2.72
N ALA A 148 -40.44 46.48 -3.65
CA ALA A 148 -39.31 46.28 -4.56
C ALA A 148 -37.98 46.18 -3.80
N ALA A 149 -37.74 47.06 -2.82
CA ALA A 149 -36.56 47.01 -1.95
C ALA A 149 -36.51 45.70 -1.16
N SER A 150 -37.62 45.29 -0.56
CA SER A 150 -37.72 44.04 0.20
C SER A 150 -37.46 42.82 -0.68
N TYR A 151 -38.05 42.79 -1.89
CA TYR A 151 -37.83 41.73 -2.87
C TYR A 151 -36.35 41.65 -3.31
N PHE A 152 -35.76 42.81 -3.63
CA PHE A 152 -34.36 42.90 -4.01
C PHE A 152 -33.43 42.43 -2.89
N GLN A 153 -33.65 42.87 -1.65
CA GLN A 153 -32.90 42.44 -0.47
C GLN A 153 -32.99 40.91 -0.27
N ARG A 154 -34.19 40.32 -0.40
CA ARG A 154 -34.35 38.86 -0.33
C ARG A 154 -33.52 38.16 -1.40
N LYS A 155 -33.62 38.58 -2.66
CA LYS A 155 -32.87 37.97 -3.78
C LYS A 155 -31.36 38.10 -3.61
N VAL A 156 -30.87 39.27 -3.19
CA VAL A 156 -29.45 39.48 -2.90
C VAL A 156 -28.99 38.59 -1.74
N SER A 157 -29.75 38.51 -0.65
CA SER A 157 -29.40 37.64 0.48
C SER A 157 -29.30 36.16 0.08
N THR A 158 -30.25 35.65 -0.69
CA THR A 158 -30.20 34.27 -1.22
C THR A 158 -29.03 34.07 -2.17
N ALA A 159 -28.71 35.05 -3.01
CA ALA A 159 -27.56 34.97 -3.91
C ALA A 159 -26.22 34.95 -3.14
N ILE A 160 -26.10 35.78 -2.10
CA ILE A 160 -24.94 35.79 -1.20
C ILE A 160 -24.81 34.45 -0.50
N GLU A 161 -25.89 33.93 0.08
CA GLU A 161 -25.89 32.66 0.80
C GLU A 161 -25.52 31.48 -0.12
N THR A 162 -26.06 31.45 -1.34
CA THR A 162 -25.75 30.42 -2.34
C THR A 162 -24.27 30.48 -2.74
N LYS A 163 -23.74 31.69 -2.98
CA LYS A 163 -22.32 31.88 -3.30
C LYS A 163 -21.41 31.51 -2.12
N ALA A 164 -21.78 31.87 -0.89
CA ALA A 164 -21.04 31.50 0.31
C ALA A 164 -21.02 29.98 0.53
N ARG A 165 -22.15 29.29 0.33
CA ARG A 165 -22.22 27.82 0.38
C ARG A 165 -21.35 27.17 -0.70
N ALA A 166 -21.35 27.70 -1.92
CA ALA A 166 -20.50 27.20 -3.00
C ALA A 166 -19.00 27.36 -2.70
N LEU A 167 -18.60 28.49 -2.10
CA LEU A 167 -17.22 28.69 -1.63
C LEU A 167 -16.82 27.70 -0.55
N ALA A 168 -17.64 27.55 0.48
CA ALA A 168 -17.35 26.61 1.58
C ALA A 168 -17.21 25.17 1.05
N ALA A 169 -18.07 24.76 0.12
CA ALA A 169 -17.97 23.45 -0.53
C ALA A 169 -16.69 23.30 -1.38
N ALA A 170 -16.30 24.35 -2.10
CA ALA A 170 -15.05 24.35 -2.87
C ALA A 170 -13.81 24.29 -1.97
N GLU A 171 -13.80 25.02 -0.86
CA GLU A 171 -12.71 24.99 0.13
C GLU A 171 -12.59 23.61 0.79
N GLN A 172 -13.71 22.98 1.13
CA GLN A 172 -13.74 21.64 1.66
C GLN A 172 -13.22 20.62 0.64
N SER A 173 -13.65 20.72 -0.63
CA SER A 173 -13.13 19.86 -1.70
C SER A 173 -11.62 20.06 -1.94
N ASP A 174 -11.11 21.29 -1.83
CA ASP A 174 -9.69 21.56 -1.93
C ASP A 174 -8.90 21.01 -0.74
N ALA A 175 -9.46 21.07 0.47
CA ALA A 175 -8.88 20.45 1.67
C ALA A 175 -8.81 18.93 1.52
N ASP A 176 -9.90 18.29 1.10
CA ASP A 176 -9.97 16.85 0.84
C ASP A 176 -8.99 16.41 -0.27
N ARG A 177 -8.84 17.24 -1.30
CA ARG A 177 -7.85 16.98 -2.35
C ARG A 177 -6.42 17.06 -1.81
N ARG A 178 -6.12 18.00 -0.91
CA ARG A 178 -4.79 18.13 -0.29
C ARG A 178 -4.47 16.97 0.64
N THR A 179 -5.44 16.51 1.44
CA THR A 179 -5.26 15.34 2.31
C THR A 179 -5.02 14.09 1.47
N HIS A 180 -5.81 13.86 0.43
CA HIS A 180 -5.61 12.73 -0.49
C HIS A 180 -4.22 12.79 -1.17
N LEU A 181 -3.79 13.97 -1.63
CA LEU A 181 -2.45 14.11 -2.21
C LEU A 181 -1.36 13.81 -1.18
N ALA A 182 -1.46 14.31 0.05
CA ALA A 182 -0.51 14.02 1.12
C ALA A 182 -0.45 12.53 1.47
N GLU A 183 -1.60 11.84 1.50
CA GLU A 183 -1.68 10.39 1.72
C GLU A 183 -1.01 9.62 0.57
N THR A 184 -1.29 9.98 -0.69
CA THR A 184 -0.66 9.34 -1.85
C THR A 184 0.86 9.55 -1.88
N GLU A 185 1.34 10.75 -1.55
CA GLU A 185 2.77 11.02 -1.42
C GLU A 185 3.40 10.22 -0.28
N GLY A 186 2.71 10.10 0.86
CA GLY A 186 3.15 9.26 1.99
C GLY A 186 3.28 7.80 1.59
N ALA A 187 2.28 7.26 0.89
CA ALA A 187 2.29 5.89 0.38
C ALA A 187 3.40 5.64 -0.65
N LEU A 188 3.66 6.60 -1.54
CA LEU A 188 4.77 6.54 -2.48
C LEU A 188 6.12 6.55 -1.76
N ARG A 189 6.32 7.44 -0.78
CA ARG A 189 7.54 7.49 0.04
C ARG A 189 7.77 6.16 0.78
N ALA A 190 6.73 5.58 1.38
CA ALA A 190 6.80 4.29 2.05
C ALA A 190 7.22 3.17 1.07
N ARG A 191 6.58 3.08 -0.09
CA ARG A 191 6.96 2.10 -1.13
C ARG A 191 8.39 2.29 -1.63
N THR A 192 8.84 3.53 -1.81
CA THR A 192 10.23 3.78 -2.20
C THR A 192 11.20 3.34 -1.11
N ALA A 193 10.88 3.55 0.16
CA ALA A 193 11.70 3.07 1.28
C ALA A 193 11.77 1.54 1.33
N GLU A 194 10.62 0.86 1.15
CA GLU A 194 10.56 -0.61 1.06
C GLU A 194 11.41 -1.15 -0.09
N LEU A 195 11.32 -0.55 -1.28
CA LEU A 195 12.14 -0.94 -2.43
C LEU A 195 13.64 -0.74 -2.18
N THR A 196 14.02 0.36 -1.52
CA THR A 196 15.42 0.59 -1.16
C THR A 196 15.93 -0.41 -0.12
N ALA A 197 15.09 -0.78 0.87
CA ALA A 197 15.43 -1.78 1.87
C ALA A 197 15.56 -3.18 1.26
N ALA A 198 14.62 -3.58 0.40
CA ALA A 198 14.68 -4.84 -0.32
C ALA A 198 15.92 -4.93 -1.23
N ARG A 199 16.32 -3.83 -1.88
CA ARG A 199 17.54 -3.79 -2.69
C ARG A 199 18.79 -4.00 -1.84
N ALA A 200 18.87 -3.35 -0.67
CA ALA A 200 19.98 -3.55 0.27
C ALA A 200 20.04 -4.99 0.79
N GLU A 201 18.89 -5.63 1.03
CA GLU A 201 18.83 -7.03 1.44
C GLU A 201 19.35 -7.96 0.33
N ILE A 202 18.92 -7.77 -0.92
CA ILE A 202 19.41 -8.53 -2.08
C ILE A 202 20.93 -8.38 -2.23
N GLU A 203 21.45 -7.17 -2.08
CA GLU A 203 22.90 -6.90 -2.14
C GLU A 203 23.64 -7.64 -1.03
N SER A 204 23.13 -7.59 0.21
CA SER A 204 23.71 -8.34 1.33
C SER A 204 23.69 -9.86 1.13
N LEU A 205 22.64 -10.39 0.49
CA LEU A 205 22.54 -11.81 0.15
C LEU A 205 23.52 -12.19 -0.95
N ALA A 206 23.70 -11.32 -1.96
CA ALA A 206 24.68 -11.52 -3.01
C ALA A 206 26.11 -11.56 -2.44
N GLU A 207 26.45 -10.65 -1.51
CA GLU A 207 27.74 -10.67 -0.79
C GLU A 207 27.94 -11.94 0.05
N ARG A 208 26.89 -12.43 0.72
CA ARG A 208 26.97 -13.70 1.46
C ARG A 208 27.20 -14.88 0.52
N LEU A 209 26.53 -14.91 -0.63
CA LEU A 209 26.70 -15.98 -1.61
C LEU A 209 28.09 -15.96 -2.25
N THR A 210 28.65 -14.78 -2.54
CA THR A 210 30.04 -14.68 -3.03
C THR A 210 31.04 -15.12 -1.97
N ALA A 211 30.84 -14.77 -0.70
CA ALA A 211 31.69 -15.24 0.40
C ALA A 211 31.62 -16.77 0.58
N ILE A 212 30.42 -17.36 0.48
CA ILE A 212 30.25 -18.83 0.51
C ILE A 212 30.97 -19.48 -0.68
N GLY A 213 30.86 -18.90 -1.88
CA GLY A 213 31.55 -19.39 -3.08
C GLY A 213 33.08 -19.36 -2.91
N GLN A 214 33.63 -18.26 -2.42
CA GLN A 214 35.06 -18.14 -2.11
C GLN A 214 35.51 -19.15 -1.04
N HIS A 215 34.70 -19.36 -0.01
CA HIS A 215 35.00 -20.35 1.01
C HIS A 215 34.98 -21.77 0.42
N ALA A 216 33.99 -22.11 -0.40
CA ALA A 216 33.93 -23.40 -1.10
C ALA A 216 35.16 -23.63 -1.99
N ASP A 217 35.59 -22.62 -2.76
CA ASP A 217 36.81 -22.71 -3.58
C ASP A 217 38.07 -22.87 -2.72
N SER A 218 38.17 -22.17 -1.58
CA SER A 218 39.28 -22.35 -0.64
C SER A 218 39.31 -23.76 -0.05
N THR A 219 38.16 -24.32 0.35
CA THR A 219 38.09 -25.70 0.87
C THR A 219 38.41 -26.72 -0.22
N LYS A 220 38.01 -26.49 -1.47
CA LYS A 220 38.32 -27.36 -2.59
C LYS A 220 39.82 -27.38 -2.89
N THR A 221 40.49 -26.22 -2.82
CA THR A 221 41.95 -26.15 -3.00
C THR A 221 42.69 -26.83 -1.84
N GLU A 222 42.23 -26.65 -0.60
CA GLU A 222 42.77 -27.37 0.56
C GLU A 222 42.58 -28.90 0.45
N LEU A 223 41.39 -29.36 0.03
CA LEU A 223 41.10 -30.77 -0.27
C LEU A 223 41.99 -31.32 -1.39
N ALA A 224 42.25 -30.54 -2.44
CA ALA A 224 43.15 -30.95 -3.52
C ALA A 224 44.61 -31.07 -3.03
N LEU A 225 45.07 -30.11 -2.23
CA LEU A 225 46.42 -30.13 -1.64
C LEU A 225 46.60 -31.29 -0.65
N THR A 226 45.60 -31.57 0.18
CA THR A 226 45.63 -32.72 1.10
C THR A 226 45.58 -34.04 0.34
N GLY A 227 44.74 -34.15 -0.71
CA GLY A 227 44.75 -35.29 -1.63
C GLY A 227 46.12 -35.54 -2.25
N GLN A 228 46.78 -34.49 -2.75
CA GLN A 228 48.13 -34.59 -3.33
C GLN A 228 49.17 -35.03 -2.29
N ARG A 229 49.07 -34.55 -1.04
CA ARG A 229 49.95 -35.01 0.05
C ARG A 229 49.81 -36.50 0.30
N TYR A 230 48.56 -37.01 0.38
CA TYR A 230 48.32 -38.44 0.58
C TYR A 230 48.80 -39.27 -0.60
N GLU A 231 48.65 -38.81 -1.85
CA GLU A 231 49.18 -39.51 -3.02
C GLU A 231 50.72 -39.61 -2.98
N ASN A 232 51.40 -38.51 -2.63
CA ASN A 232 52.86 -38.50 -2.46
C ASN A 232 53.30 -39.44 -1.33
N GLU A 233 52.57 -39.46 -0.22
CA GLU A 233 52.85 -40.36 0.91
C GLU A 233 52.66 -41.83 0.50
N ILE A 234 51.55 -42.17 -0.18
CA ILE A 234 51.32 -43.51 -0.73
C ILE A 234 52.42 -43.90 -1.73
N ALA A 235 52.83 -42.99 -2.62
CA ALA A 235 53.92 -43.24 -3.56
C ALA A 235 55.24 -43.53 -2.83
N SER A 236 55.56 -42.76 -1.79
CA SER A 236 56.74 -42.97 -0.96
C SER A 236 56.70 -44.31 -0.21
N LEU A 237 55.55 -44.69 0.34
CA LEU A 237 55.35 -45.98 1.00
C LEU A 237 55.47 -47.14 0.03
N ARG A 238 54.92 -47.01 -1.20
CA ARG A 238 55.08 -48.01 -2.27
C ARG A 238 56.53 -48.17 -2.69
N GLN A 239 57.27 -47.07 -2.78
CA GLN A 239 58.70 -47.10 -3.10
C GLN A 239 59.49 -47.77 -1.98
N ALA A 240 59.24 -47.41 -0.72
CA ALA A 240 59.87 -48.05 0.44
C ALA A 240 59.57 -49.56 0.50
N LEU A 241 58.32 -49.98 0.23
CA LEU A 241 57.95 -51.40 0.12
C LEU A 241 58.67 -52.10 -1.04
N THR A 242 58.87 -51.42 -2.17
CA THR A 242 59.59 -51.97 -3.31
C THR A 242 61.08 -52.15 -2.99
N ASP A 243 61.68 -51.17 -2.33
CA ASP A 243 63.07 -51.23 -1.88
C ASP A 243 63.27 -52.33 -0.83
N GLN A 244 62.33 -52.47 0.11
CA GLN A 244 62.31 -53.57 1.08
C GLN A 244 62.14 -54.93 0.41
N ARG A 245 61.28 -55.03 -0.62
CA ARG A 245 61.14 -56.26 -1.40
C ARG A 245 62.44 -56.61 -2.12
N ASN A 246 63.09 -55.63 -2.75
CA ASN A 246 64.32 -55.83 -3.51
C ASN A 246 65.48 -56.25 -2.59
N THR A 247 65.60 -55.63 -1.41
CA THR A 247 66.60 -56.03 -0.40
C THR A 247 66.36 -57.45 0.09
N LEU A 248 65.12 -57.81 0.46
CA LEU A 248 64.76 -59.18 0.83
C LEU A 248 65.05 -60.19 -0.31
N THR A 249 64.80 -59.79 -1.56
CA THR A 249 65.07 -60.64 -2.73
C THR A 249 66.58 -60.81 -2.94
N ALA A 250 67.37 -59.75 -2.81
CA ALA A 250 68.82 -59.82 -2.90
C ALA A 250 69.43 -60.67 -1.77
N GLU A 251 68.92 -60.55 -0.54
CA GLU A 251 69.33 -61.40 0.58
C GLU A 251 68.96 -62.87 0.33
N HIS A 252 67.76 -63.12 -0.20
CA HIS A 252 67.33 -64.47 -0.57
C HIS A 252 68.24 -65.05 -1.67
N ASP A 253 68.50 -64.30 -2.73
CA ASP A 253 69.39 -64.71 -3.83
C ASP A 253 70.82 -64.97 -3.35
N GLU A 254 71.34 -64.15 -2.44
CA GLU A 254 72.65 -64.37 -1.84
C GLU A 254 72.67 -65.63 -0.96
N THR A 255 71.62 -65.86 -0.20
CA THR A 255 71.45 -67.09 0.61
C THR A 255 71.40 -68.32 -0.30
N VAL A 256 70.64 -68.25 -1.39
CA VAL A 256 70.57 -69.30 -2.43
C VAL A 256 71.93 -69.49 -3.09
N ARG A 257 72.68 -68.42 -3.37
CA ARG A 257 74.02 -68.50 -3.96
C ARG A 257 75.00 -69.19 -3.01
N ARG A 258 75.03 -68.82 -1.74
CA ARG A 258 75.85 -69.49 -0.70
C ARG A 258 75.48 -70.95 -0.55
N LEU A 259 74.20 -71.29 -0.60
CA LEU A 259 73.73 -72.69 -0.55
C LEU A 259 74.18 -73.47 -1.80
N ARG A 260 74.08 -72.89 -3.00
CA ARG A 260 74.56 -73.51 -4.25
C ARG A 260 76.08 -73.69 -4.26
N GLU A 261 76.82 -72.74 -3.73
CA GLU A 261 78.28 -72.80 -3.62
C GLU A 261 78.70 -73.89 -2.64
N LYS A 262 78.10 -73.95 -1.45
CA LYS A 262 78.28 -75.07 -0.51
C LYS A 262 77.90 -76.42 -1.13
N HIS A 263 76.82 -76.48 -1.91
CA HIS A 263 76.43 -77.71 -2.57
C HIS A 263 77.42 -78.12 -3.68
N ARG A 264 77.96 -77.14 -4.42
CA ARG A 264 79.01 -77.37 -5.44
C ARG A 264 80.31 -77.81 -4.81
N GLU A 265 80.71 -77.20 -3.69
CA GLU A 265 81.87 -77.62 -2.88
C GLU A 265 81.70 -79.04 -2.36
N ALA A 266 80.52 -79.37 -1.80
CA ALA A 266 80.17 -80.72 -1.36
C ALA A 266 80.20 -81.73 -2.51
N LEU A 267 79.72 -81.37 -3.70
CA LEU A 267 79.80 -82.22 -4.90
C LEU A 267 81.24 -82.40 -5.41
N THR A 268 82.09 -81.38 -5.32
CA THR A 268 83.51 -81.50 -5.67
C THR A 268 84.30 -82.30 -4.64
N ALA A 269 83.99 -82.18 -3.35
CA ALA A 269 84.53 -83.01 -2.28
C ALA A 269 84.10 -84.47 -2.46
N ALA A 270 82.82 -84.73 -2.75
CA ALA A 270 82.33 -86.07 -3.05
C ALA A 270 83.00 -86.66 -4.30
N ARG A 271 83.24 -85.87 -5.36
CA ARG A 271 84.00 -86.33 -6.54
C ARG A 271 85.49 -86.58 -6.27
N ALA A 272 86.11 -85.84 -5.36
CA ALA A 272 87.49 -86.09 -4.90
C ALA A 272 87.57 -87.36 -4.03
N GLU A 273 86.52 -87.65 -3.26
CA GLU A 273 86.36 -88.87 -2.47
C GLU A 273 86.06 -90.09 -3.37
N THR A 274 85.30 -89.91 -4.45
CA THR A 274 85.05 -90.99 -5.44
C THR A 274 86.31 -91.33 -6.25
N LYS A 275 87.26 -90.40 -6.38
CA LYS A 275 88.55 -90.63 -7.08
C LYS A 275 89.62 -91.31 -6.19
N THR A 276 89.41 -91.35 -4.87
CA THR A 276 90.29 -92.04 -3.92
C THR A 276 89.76 -93.41 -3.48
N VAL A 277 88.49 -93.72 -3.77
CA VAL A 277 87.87 -95.03 -3.50
C VAL A 277 87.85 -95.97 -4.73
N SER A 278 88.15 -95.48 -5.96
CA SER A 278 88.11 -96.30 -7.18
C SER A 278 89.40 -97.09 -7.52
N LEU A 279 90.37 -97.18 -6.61
CA LEU A 279 91.57 -98.03 -6.77
C LEU A 279 91.71 -99.14 -5.70
N THR A 280 90.77 -99.24 -4.76
CA THR A 280 90.83 -100.20 -3.63
C THR A 280 89.62 -101.13 -3.53
N ALA A 281 88.75 -101.16 -4.55
CA ALA A 281 87.52 -101.95 -4.55
C ALA A 281 87.32 -102.81 -5.81
N TYR A 282 88.42 -103.28 -6.43
CA TYR A 282 88.39 -104.32 -7.48
C TYR A 282 88.81 -105.71 -6.94
N ARG A 283 88.90 -105.91 -5.61
CA ARG A 283 89.52 -107.10 -5.01
C ARG A 283 88.62 -108.04 -4.19
N ASN A 284 87.35 -107.74 -3.89
CA ASN A 284 86.47 -108.72 -3.22
C ASN A 284 85.12 -108.90 -3.90
N ARG A 285 85.22 -109.78 -4.90
CA ARG A 285 84.23 -110.74 -5.40
C ARG A 285 83.30 -111.31 -4.29
N ALA A 286 82.03 -111.39 -4.67
CA ALA A 286 81.02 -112.42 -4.35
C ALA A 286 80.61 -112.69 -2.89
N ALA A 287 79.32 -112.46 -2.59
CA ALA A 287 78.33 -113.53 -2.30
C ALA A 287 77.00 -112.96 -1.75
N GLY A 288 75.86 -113.43 -2.28
CA GLY A 288 74.49 -113.48 -1.68
C GLY A 288 73.76 -112.14 -1.46
N GLY A 289 72.56 -111.87 -1.99
CA GLY A 289 71.27 -112.58 -1.77
C GLY A 289 70.60 -112.02 -0.50
N THR A 290 69.34 -111.56 -0.40
CA THR A 290 68.09 -111.77 -1.14
C THR A 290 66.96 -110.85 -0.61
N ARG A 291 66.03 -110.48 -1.50
CA ARG A 291 64.54 -110.36 -1.38
C ARG A 291 63.80 -109.25 -0.61
N SER A 292 62.68 -108.89 -1.28
CA SER A 292 61.31 -108.56 -0.81
C SER A 292 61.01 -107.07 -0.63
N ALA A 293 60.24 -106.39 -1.49
CA ALA A 293 58.81 -106.50 -1.88
C ALA A 293 57.93 -105.45 -1.16
N ALA A 294 56.81 -105.09 -1.82
CA ALA A 294 55.70 -104.20 -1.42
C ALA A 294 55.86 -102.71 -1.87
N THR A 295 55.20 -102.18 -2.91
CA THR A 295 53.76 -102.01 -3.30
C THR A 295 53.17 -100.64 -2.92
N GLY A 296 52.43 -100.01 -3.86
CA GLY A 296 51.50 -98.87 -3.65
C GLY A 296 51.93 -97.62 -4.44
N LYS A 297 51.35 -97.17 -5.57
CA LYS A 297 49.96 -97.05 -6.10
C LYS A 297 49.22 -95.78 -5.61
N ALA A 298 48.45 -95.19 -6.55
CA ALA A 298 47.58 -93.99 -6.54
C ALA A 298 48.29 -92.70 -7.03
N GLU A 299 47.97 -92.06 -8.17
CA GLU A 299 46.70 -91.78 -8.88
C GLU A 299 45.82 -90.71 -8.19
N LEU A 300 45.19 -89.86 -9.03
CA LEU A 300 44.26 -88.73 -8.78
C LEU A 300 44.95 -87.35 -8.60
N SER A 301 44.90 -86.40 -9.56
CA SER A 301 43.76 -85.70 -10.18
C SER A 301 42.82 -85.12 -9.14
N ASP A 302 42.76 -83.78 -9.04
CA ASP A 302 41.54 -83.04 -8.70
C ASP A 302 41.74 -81.55 -9.00
N GLU A 303 41.35 -81.20 -10.22
CA GLU A 303 41.03 -79.83 -10.63
C GLU A 303 39.56 -79.49 -10.30
N ASP A 304 38.79 -80.37 -9.60
CA ASP A 304 37.32 -80.26 -9.54
C ASP A 304 36.66 -80.36 -8.15
N ALA A 305 37.40 -80.38 -7.03
CA ALA A 305 36.77 -80.54 -5.70
C ALA A 305 36.39 -79.24 -4.96
N VAL A 306 36.73 -78.03 -5.46
CA VAL A 306 36.23 -76.74 -4.87
C VAL A 306 35.67 -75.78 -5.92
N GLN A 307 35.29 -76.29 -7.11
CA GLN A 307 34.32 -75.61 -7.98
C GLN A 307 32.89 -76.17 -7.84
N MET A 308 32.62 -77.06 -6.87
CA MET A 308 31.26 -77.55 -6.61
C MET A 308 30.90 -77.70 -5.12
N MET A 309 31.35 -76.76 -4.29
CA MET A 309 30.53 -76.34 -3.15
C MET A 309 29.90 -74.97 -3.43
N LEU A 310 28.86 -75.03 -4.28
CA LEU A 310 27.58 -74.33 -4.07
C LEU A 310 27.70 -72.80 -3.99
N THR A 311 27.55 -72.00 -5.06
CA THR A 311 26.41 -71.91 -6.00
C THR A 311 25.04 -72.02 -5.33
N ALA A 312 24.47 -70.88 -4.94
CA ALA A 312 23.02 -70.61 -5.04
C ALA A 312 22.74 -69.08 -5.03
N HIS A 313 22.17 -68.61 -6.15
CA HIS A 313 21.44 -67.34 -6.39
C HIS A 313 22.32 -66.08 -6.52
N ALA A 314 22.60 -65.53 -7.71
CA ALA A 314 21.70 -65.14 -8.81
C ALA A 314 20.60 -64.16 -8.38
N ASP A 315 20.93 -62.87 -8.32
CA ASP A 315 20.09 -61.82 -8.92
C ASP A 315 20.93 -60.61 -9.40
N PRO A 316 21.05 -60.38 -10.72
CA PRO A 316 21.65 -59.18 -11.32
C PRO A 316 20.67 -58.00 -11.48
N ASN A 317 19.44 -58.05 -10.95
CA ASN A 317 18.43 -56.99 -11.07
C ASN A 317 18.13 -56.26 -9.75
N HIS A 318 19.09 -55.48 -9.24
CA HIS A 318 18.77 -54.41 -8.30
C HIS A 318 19.20 -53.04 -8.87
N GLU A 319 18.37 -52.61 -9.82
CA GLU A 319 18.10 -51.25 -10.30
C GLU A 319 18.51 -50.13 -9.32
N TRP A 320 19.66 -49.51 -9.59
CA TRP A 320 19.70 -48.05 -9.64
C TRP A 320 19.06 -47.65 -10.98
N SER A 321 17.83 -47.10 -10.99
CA SER A 321 17.46 -45.96 -11.84
C SER A 321 15.97 -45.68 -12.10
N LYS A 322 14.96 -46.44 -11.65
CA LYS A 322 13.55 -46.09 -11.99
C LYS A 322 12.48 -46.26 -10.90
N ASN A 323 12.60 -45.62 -9.71
CA ASN A 323 11.42 -45.12 -8.94
C ASN A 323 11.72 -44.43 -7.58
N ALA A 324 12.60 -43.42 -7.53
CA ALA A 324 12.57 -42.45 -6.41
C ALA A 324 12.74 -40.98 -6.87
N VAL A 325 12.57 -40.74 -8.18
CA VAL A 325 12.27 -39.42 -8.78
C VAL A 325 10.79 -39.39 -9.24
N ARG A 326 9.99 -40.41 -8.89
CA ARG A 326 8.55 -40.51 -9.19
C ARG A 326 7.65 -40.60 -7.95
N THR A 327 8.12 -40.07 -6.83
CA THR A 327 7.30 -39.67 -5.68
C THR A 327 7.44 -38.15 -5.44
N LEU A 328 7.64 -37.40 -6.53
CA LEU A 328 7.60 -35.94 -6.57
C LEU A 328 6.78 -35.38 -7.75
N THR A 329 6.01 -36.22 -8.47
CA THR A 329 5.07 -35.77 -9.52
C THR A 329 3.85 -36.70 -9.63
N GLY A 330 3.11 -36.87 -8.54
CA GLY A 330 1.98 -37.82 -8.49
C GLY A 330 0.82 -37.49 -7.56
N VAL A 331 0.71 -36.27 -7.03
CA VAL A 331 -0.55 -35.78 -6.43
C VAL A 331 -0.80 -34.37 -6.95
N GLY A 332 -1.86 -34.25 -7.74
CA GLY A 332 -2.20 -33.06 -8.51
C GLY A 332 -2.39 -31.81 -7.63
N LEU A 333 -1.59 -30.81 -7.97
CA LEU A 333 -1.63 -29.44 -7.47
C LEU A 333 -2.79 -28.65 -8.11
N ASN A 334 -4.03 -29.14 -7.96
CA ASN A 334 -5.24 -28.46 -8.44
C ASN A 334 -6.37 -28.35 -7.40
N ARG A 335 -6.06 -28.47 -6.10
CA ARG A 335 -7.01 -28.16 -5.01
C ARG A 335 -6.44 -27.33 -3.85
N ALA A 336 -5.37 -26.59 -4.08
CA ALA A 336 -4.80 -25.67 -3.10
C ALA A 336 -5.56 -24.34 -2.86
N PRO A 337 -6.56 -23.88 -3.66
CA PRO A 337 -7.28 -22.64 -3.32
C PRO A 337 -8.41 -22.78 -2.29
N LYS A 338 -8.83 -24.01 -1.92
CA LYS A 338 -10.03 -24.21 -1.06
C LYS A 338 -9.76 -24.46 0.41
N LEU A 339 -8.51 -24.69 0.83
CA LEU A 339 -8.17 -24.96 2.24
C LEU A 339 -7.59 -23.75 2.98
N ILE A 340 -7.15 -22.71 2.28
CA ILE A 340 -6.75 -21.43 2.90
C ILE A 340 -7.98 -20.60 3.29
N GLY A 341 -9.08 -20.70 2.52
CA GLY A 341 -10.35 -20.04 2.86
C GLY A 341 -11.01 -20.58 4.13
N LEU A 342 -10.99 -21.90 4.34
CA LEU A 342 -11.61 -22.53 5.53
C LEU A 342 -10.86 -22.23 6.83
N TRP A 343 -9.56 -21.93 6.76
CA TRP A 343 -8.76 -21.54 7.93
C TRP A 343 -8.92 -20.05 8.29
N LEU A 344 -9.25 -19.17 7.32
CA LEU A 344 -9.55 -17.76 7.59
C LEU A 344 -10.98 -17.50 8.07
N THR A 345 -11.96 -18.33 7.71
CA THR A 345 -13.35 -18.17 8.20
C THR A 345 -13.50 -18.63 9.65
N ALA A 346 -12.75 -19.65 10.09
CA ALA A 346 -12.76 -20.11 11.48
C ALA A 346 -12.03 -19.15 12.45
N ALA A 347 -11.15 -18.29 11.93
CA ALA A 347 -10.44 -17.28 12.72
C ALA A 347 -11.24 -15.96 12.88
N THR A 348 -12.16 -15.65 11.97
CA THR A 348 -13.00 -14.44 12.04
C THR A 348 -14.28 -14.63 12.84
N GLU A 349 -14.84 -15.85 12.88
CA GLU A 349 -16.03 -16.17 13.70
C GLU A 349 -15.78 -16.12 15.21
N LYS A 350 -14.51 -16.25 15.65
CA LYS A 350 -14.11 -16.14 17.06
C LYS A 350 -13.83 -14.68 17.50
N ALA A 351 -13.76 -13.74 16.56
CA ALA A 351 -13.43 -12.33 16.83
C ALA A 351 -14.65 -11.40 16.88
N THR A 352 -15.82 -11.81 16.36
CA THR A 352 -17.04 -10.98 16.31
C THR A 352 -18.16 -11.44 17.26
N GLY A 353 -17.98 -12.55 17.98
CA GLY A 353 -18.97 -13.13 18.89
C GLY A 353 -18.97 -12.61 20.34
N SER A 354 -18.59 -11.35 20.60
CA SER A 354 -18.68 -10.77 21.95
C SER A 354 -18.88 -9.25 21.93
N LYS A 355 -20.13 -8.83 21.71
CA LYS A 355 -20.75 -7.64 22.33
C LYS A 355 -22.18 -7.47 21.82
N ALA A 356 -23.10 -8.20 22.45
CA ALA A 356 -24.52 -7.89 22.45
C ALA A 356 -25.14 -8.42 23.75
N VAL A 357 -24.85 -7.78 24.89
CA VAL A 357 -25.69 -7.75 26.10
C VAL A 357 -25.33 -6.51 26.93
N GLY A 358 -26.30 -5.63 27.16
CA GLY A 358 -26.40 -4.78 28.36
C GLY A 358 -25.83 -3.36 28.32
N GLU A 359 -26.62 -2.39 27.84
CA GLU A 359 -27.24 -1.29 28.63
C GLU A 359 -28.05 -0.36 27.72
#